data_AF-A0A2V5QPY1-F1
#
_entry.id   AF-A0A2V5QPY1-F1
#
_cell.length_a   1.000
_cell.length_b   1.000
_cell.length_c   1.000
_cell.angle_alpha   90.00
_cell.angle_beta   90.00
_cell.angle_gamma   90.00
#
_symmetry.space_group_name_H-M   'P 1'
#
loop_
_entity.id
_entity.type
_entity.pdbx_description
1 polymer ?
#
loop_
_entity_poly.entity_id
_entity_poly.type
_entity_poly.pdbx_seq_one_letter_code
_entity_poly.pdbx_strand_id
1 'polypeptide(L)'
;MPGATRTAIGITGNQGPIDGRRFENLPGVVEVIRVTKPYKLITLDLRPDKTVVRIGDATIGGSELAIIAGPCAIENRQQAVAVAESVQRS
;
A
#
# COMPACT_ATOMS: atom_id res chain seq x y z
N MET A 1 17.48 -17.96 19.42
CA MET A 1 18.18 -16.77 19.97
C MET A 1 17.89 -16.72 21.46
N PRO A 2 18.77 -17.29 22.29
CA PRO A 2 18.59 -17.30 23.74
C PRO A 2 18.77 -15.89 24.31
N GLY A 3 17.89 -15.50 25.22
CA GLY A 3 17.98 -14.28 26.02
C GLY A 3 17.95 -14.60 27.52
N ALA A 4 18.09 -13.59 28.37
CA ALA A 4 18.18 -13.77 29.82
C ALA A 4 16.92 -14.41 30.44
N THR A 5 15.74 -14.17 29.86
CA THR A 5 14.45 -14.65 30.38
C THR A 5 13.58 -15.36 29.34
N ARG A 6 13.87 -15.20 28.05
CA ARG A 6 13.08 -15.74 26.94
C ARG A 6 14.00 -16.23 25.82
N THR A 7 13.53 -17.22 25.08
CA THR A 7 14.18 -17.67 23.84
C THR A 7 13.32 -17.25 22.66
N ALA A 8 13.91 -16.51 21.72
CA ALA A 8 13.25 -16.19 20.45
C ALA A 8 13.63 -17.19 19.36
N ILE A 9 12.66 -17.61 18.56
CA ILE A 9 12.85 -18.47 17.38
C ILE A 9 12.56 -17.63 16.14
N GLY A 10 13.58 -17.38 15.33
CA GLY A 10 13.45 -16.66 14.07
C GLY A 10 13.10 -17.60 12.93
N ILE A 11 11.95 -17.41 12.30
CA ILE A 11 11.59 -18.10 11.06
C ILE A 11 12.09 -17.27 9.89
N THR A 12 13.02 -17.82 9.11
CA THR A 12 13.64 -17.16 7.96
C THR A 12 13.51 -18.03 6.71
N GLY A 13 13.71 -17.45 5.51
CA GLY A 13 13.68 -18.20 4.24
C GLY A 13 12.29 -18.58 3.71
N ASN A 14 11.23 -18.02 4.28
CA ASN A 14 9.86 -18.28 3.82
C ASN A 14 9.59 -17.65 2.44
N GLN A 15 9.00 -18.43 1.53
CA GLN A 15 8.65 -17.99 0.16
C GLN A 15 7.45 -17.03 0.11
N GLY A 16 6.76 -16.83 1.22
CA GLY A 16 5.60 -15.95 1.30
C GLY A 16 5.10 -15.77 2.75
N PRO A 17 4.00 -15.03 2.95
CA PRO A 17 3.35 -14.91 4.24
C PRO A 17 3.13 -16.25 4.93
N ILE A 18 3.58 -16.39 6.17
CA ILE A 18 3.19 -17.50 7.04
C ILE A 18 2.08 -17.03 7.97
N ASP A 19 1.09 -17.88 8.19
CA ASP A 19 0.01 -17.67 9.15
C ASP A 19 0.51 -17.96 10.56
N GLY A 20 0.52 -16.93 11.43
CA GLY A 20 1.02 -17.01 12.80
C GLY A 20 0.23 -17.96 13.69
N ARG A 21 -1.07 -18.17 13.39
CA ARG A 21 -1.99 -19.05 14.14
C ARG A 21 -1.53 -20.50 14.19
N ARG A 22 -0.65 -20.91 13.26
CA ARG A 22 -0.01 -22.24 13.26
C ARG A 22 0.91 -22.47 14.47
N PHE A 23 1.45 -21.40 15.05
CA PHE A 23 2.40 -21.47 16.15
C PHE A 23 1.81 -20.98 17.48
N GLU A 24 0.84 -20.07 17.44
CA GLU A 24 0.20 -19.48 18.64
C GLU A 24 -0.37 -20.54 19.61
N ASN A 25 -0.84 -21.67 19.09
CA ASN A 25 -1.45 -22.73 19.89
C ASN A 25 -0.45 -23.82 20.36
N LEU A 26 0.85 -23.68 20.05
CA LEU A 26 1.84 -24.66 20.48
C LEU A 26 2.21 -24.48 21.96
N PRO A 27 2.32 -25.56 22.74
CA PRO A 27 2.78 -25.48 24.13
C PRO A 27 4.14 -24.77 24.23
N GLY A 28 4.23 -23.76 25.10
CA GLY A 28 5.44 -22.98 25.34
C GLY A 28 5.64 -21.77 24.41
N VAL A 29 4.73 -21.53 23.45
CA VAL A 29 4.72 -20.29 22.65
C VAL A 29 3.93 -19.22 23.39
N VAL A 30 4.62 -18.15 23.79
CA VAL A 30 4.00 -17.01 24.49
C VAL A 30 3.37 -16.03 23.50
N GLU A 31 4.04 -15.77 22.39
CA GLU A 31 3.62 -14.80 21.38
C GLU A 31 4.23 -15.12 20.02
N VAL A 32 3.52 -14.74 18.95
CA VAL A 32 4.01 -14.83 17.57
C VAL A 32 4.02 -13.43 16.97
N ILE A 33 5.22 -12.93 16.70
CA ILE A 33 5.42 -11.58 16.16
C ILE A 33 5.76 -11.68 14.68
N ARG A 34 4.92 -11.06 13.84
CA ARG A 34 5.20 -10.96 12.41
C ARG A 34 6.23 -9.86 12.16
N VAL A 35 7.45 -10.27 11.83
CA VAL A 35 8.57 -9.33 11.56
C VAL A 35 8.40 -8.59 10.22
N THR A 36 7.91 -9.27 9.17
CA THR A 36 7.75 -8.64 7.86
C THR A 36 6.38 -7.97 7.70
N LYS A 37 6.38 -6.71 7.23
CA LYS A 37 5.15 -5.99 6.85
C LYS A 37 4.33 -6.83 5.83
N PRO A 38 3.00 -6.93 5.99
CA PRO A 38 2.16 -7.76 5.11
C PRO A 38 1.96 -7.16 3.72
N TYR A 39 2.41 -5.93 3.47
CA TYR A 39 2.18 -5.16 2.24
C TYR A 39 3.48 -4.78 1.50
N LYS A 40 4.40 -5.73 1.35
CA LYS A 40 5.77 -5.51 0.82
C LYS A 40 5.84 -4.71 -0.49
N LEU A 41 4.93 -4.95 -1.43
CA LEU A 41 4.98 -4.34 -2.77
C LEU A 41 4.71 -2.84 -2.79
N ILE A 42 4.06 -2.29 -1.75
CA ILE A 42 3.70 -0.87 -1.67
C ILE A 42 4.53 -0.11 -0.64
N THR A 43 5.47 -0.78 0.04
CA THR A 43 6.34 -0.12 1.04
C THR A 43 7.51 0.59 0.39
N LEU A 44 7.86 1.76 0.94
CA LEU A 44 9.11 2.45 0.62
C LEU A 44 10.35 1.66 1.06
N ASP A 45 10.24 0.82 2.10
CA ASP A 45 11.33 -0.09 2.54
C ASP A 45 11.82 -1.01 1.41
N LEU A 46 10.92 -1.47 0.54
CA LEU A 46 11.24 -2.35 -0.59
C LEU A 46 11.56 -1.56 -1.87
N ARG A 47 10.85 -0.45 -2.09
CA ARG A 47 11.08 0.44 -3.23
C ARG A 47 11.15 1.89 -2.74
N PRO A 48 12.36 2.41 -2.47
CA PRO A 48 12.54 3.75 -1.91
C PRO A 48 12.02 4.87 -2.81
N ASP A 49 12.03 4.65 -4.12
CA ASP A 49 11.60 5.63 -5.10
C ASP A 49 10.07 5.75 -5.15
N LYS A 50 9.59 6.99 -5.24
CA LYS A 50 8.16 7.26 -5.48
C LYS A 50 7.72 6.63 -6.80
N THR A 51 6.53 6.04 -6.80
CA THR A 51 5.89 5.61 -8.05
C THR A 51 5.28 6.84 -8.73
N VAL A 52 5.71 7.13 -9.97
CA VAL A 52 5.09 8.13 -10.83
C VAL A 52 4.21 7.42 -11.85
N VAL A 53 2.92 7.73 -11.86
CA VAL A 53 1.95 7.20 -12.82
C VAL A 53 1.73 8.24 -13.90
N ARG A 54 1.95 7.88 -15.17
CA ARG A 54 1.74 8.75 -16.33
C ARG A 54 0.44 8.40 -17.06
N ILE A 55 -0.38 9.41 -17.33
CA ILE A 55 -1.70 9.29 -17.96
C ILE A 55 -1.79 10.36 -19.06
N GLY A 56 -1.64 9.95 -20.32
CA GLY A 56 -1.46 10.90 -21.42
C GLY A 56 -0.28 11.83 -21.12
N ASP A 57 -0.54 13.13 -21.12
CA ASP A 57 0.45 14.18 -20.85
C ASP A 57 0.58 14.54 -19.35
N ALA A 58 -0.25 13.94 -18.48
CA ALA A 58 -0.25 14.21 -17.04
C ALA A 58 0.54 13.16 -16.24
N THR A 59 1.04 13.55 -15.05
CA THR A 59 1.71 12.65 -14.11
C THR A 59 1.16 12.79 -12.69
N ILE A 60 1.00 11.67 -11.98
CA ILE A 60 0.61 11.61 -10.55
C ILE A 60 1.75 11.00 -9.75
N GLY A 61 2.14 11.64 -8.65
CA GLY A 61 3.23 11.19 -7.77
C GLY A 61 4.61 11.76 -8.12
N GLY A 62 4.69 12.64 -9.13
CA GLY A 62 5.88 13.41 -9.51
C GLY A 62 6.18 14.60 -8.59
N SER A 63 6.90 15.59 -9.10
CA SER A 63 7.19 16.86 -8.39
C SER A 63 5.99 17.80 -8.36
N GLU A 64 5.17 17.77 -9.40
CA GLU A 64 4.03 18.68 -9.58
C GLU A 64 2.78 18.22 -8.84
N LEU A 65 1.93 19.19 -8.47
CA LEU A 65 0.62 18.94 -7.91
C LEU A 65 -0.34 18.44 -9.00
N ALA A 66 -0.88 17.24 -8.83
CA ALA A 66 -1.95 16.73 -9.68
C ALA A 66 -3.33 17.09 -9.08
N ILE A 67 -4.19 17.72 -9.90
CA ILE A 67 -5.59 18.03 -9.55
C ILE A 67 -6.51 17.15 -10.39
N ILE A 68 -7.46 16.48 -9.74
CA ILE A 68 -8.52 15.70 -10.38
C ILE A 68 -9.85 16.33 -9.98
N ALA A 69 -10.64 16.75 -10.96
CA ALA A 69 -11.92 17.42 -10.74
C ALA A 69 -12.99 16.86 -11.70
N GLY A 70 -14.24 16.84 -11.23
CA GLY A 70 -15.39 16.33 -11.97
C GLY A 70 -16.64 16.34 -11.09
N PRO A 71 -17.82 16.09 -11.66
CA PRO A 71 -19.04 15.95 -10.87
C PRO A 71 -18.98 14.66 -10.03
N CYS A 72 -19.64 14.66 -8.86
CA CYS A 72 -19.72 13.47 -8.01
C CYS A 72 -20.47 12.31 -8.69
N ALA A 73 -21.53 12.62 -9.42
CA ALA A 73 -22.29 11.68 -10.22
C ALA A 73 -22.58 12.30 -11.60
N ILE A 74 -22.65 11.44 -12.62
CA ILE A 74 -23.09 11.83 -13.96
C ILE A 74 -24.61 11.79 -13.99
N GLU A 75 -25.23 12.95 -13.94
CA GLU A 75 -26.69 13.08 -13.93
C GLU A 75 -27.25 13.12 -15.36
N ASN A 76 -26.50 13.72 -16.29
CA ASN A 76 -26.81 13.74 -17.71
C ASN A 76 -25.57 14.14 -18.53
N ARG A 77 -25.68 13.99 -19.86
CA ARG A 77 -24.59 14.32 -20.79
C ARG A 77 -24.20 15.80 -20.76
N GLN A 78 -25.17 16.71 -20.63
CA GLN A 78 -24.91 18.15 -20.68
C GLN A 78 -24.07 18.60 -19.47
N GLN A 79 -24.45 18.16 -18.27
CA GLN A 79 -23.69 18.37 -17.04
C GLN A 79 -22.25 17.85 -17.15
N ALA A 80 -22.08 16.59 -17.61
CA ALA A 80 -20.76 15.97 -17.74
C ALA A 80 -19.82 16.77 -18.66
N VAL A 81 -20.29 17.15 -19.85
CA VAL A 81 -19.49 17.89 -20.83
C VAL A 81 -19.21 19.31 -20.33
N ALA A 82 -20.18 19.99 -19.72
CA ALA A 82 -20.00 21.34 -19.18
C ALA A 82 -18.91 21.39 -18.09
N VAL A 83 -18.87 20.41 -17.19
CA VAL A 83 -17.82 20.34 -16.16
C VAL A 83 -16.46 20.01 -16.79
N ALA A 84 -16.39 19.06 -17.72
CA ALA A 84 -15.14 18.71 -18.41
C ALA A 84 -14.53 19.93 -19.13
N GLU A 85 -15.36 20.70 -19.84
CA GLU A 85 -14.93 21.94 -20.49
C GLU A 85 -14.46 23.01 -19.50
N SER A 86 -15.13 23.15 -18.36
CA SER A 86 -14.72 24.09 -17.31
C SER A 86 -13.36 23.72 -16.72
N VAL A 87 -13.13 22.43 -16.45
CA VAL A 87 -11.86 21.93 -15.91
C VAL A 87 -10.74 22.07 -16.94
N GLN A 88 -11.00 21.79 -18.22
CA GLN A 88 -9.98 21.92 -19.28
C GLN A 88 -9.49 23.36 -19.48
N ARG A 89 -10.33 24.37 -19.19
CA ARG A 89 -9.99 25.80 -19.32
C ARG A 89 -9.33 26.40 -18.08
N SER A 90 -9.27 25.66 -16.97
CA SER A 90 -8.69 26.11 -15.69
C SER A 90 -7.18 25.93 -15.70
#